data_AF-A0A9D1JPP4-F1
#
_entry.id   AF-A0A9D1JPP4-F1
#
_cell.length_a   1.000
_cell.length_b   1.000
_cell.length_c   1.000
_cell.angle_alpha   90.00
_cell.angle_beta   90.00
_cell.angle_gamma   90.00
#
_symmetry.space_group_name_H-M   'P 1'
#
loop_
_entity.id
_entity.type
_entity.pdbx_description
1 polymer ?
#
loop_
_entity_poly.entity_id
_entity_poly.type
_entity_poly.pdbx_seq_one_letter_code
_entity_poly.pdbx_strand_id
1 'polypeptide(L)'
;MKKYCAYSTTFMVLLGVLILCVTLGISRVVNHLAQNEIKRRFQNIYSAYSQALMGTVAEMYGDTGCYYSTDKNVKHDFSKCNEFYNIFVRHLELKKYCEDKALKQGCIPQYQEYTAKPECQGFSAFMINNYDDAFVMVDGSNIIVYNEVNKERKPIFAVDANGFSKPNKAGEDLFTLTIIRNGNGSYYFHGNVSYCLPVKKGGIQNLTDVYK
;
A
#
# COMPACT_ATOMS: atom_id res chain seq x y z
N MET A 1 43.40 -51.77 0.55
CA MET A 1 41.96 -51.42 0.40
C MET A 1 41.56 -50.21 1.26
N LYS A 2 42.16 -49.02 1.07
CA LYS A 2 41.78 -47.78 1.81
C LYS A 2 41.33 -46.61 0.91
N LYS A 3 41.52 -46.69 -0.41
CA LYS A 3 41.25 -45.58 -1.35
C LYS A 3 39.76 -45.41 -1.74
N TYR A 4 38.95 -46.48 -1.68
CA TYR A 4 37.53 -46.40 -2.04
C TYR A 4 36.67 -45.67 -1.00
N CYS A 5 37.09 -45.61 0.27
CA CYS A 5 36.35 -44.95 1.35
C CYS A 5 36.51 -43.42 1.31
N ALA A 6 37.68 -42.92 0.88
CA ALA A 6 37.95 -41.47 0.77
C ALA A 6 37.21 -40.79 -0.40
N TYR A 7 36.98 -41.53 -1.50
CA TYR A 7 36.28 -41.00 -2.68
C TYR A 7 34.79 -40.74 -2.38
N SER A 8 34.18 -41.56 -1.52
CA SER A 8 32.80 -41.40 -1.08
C SER A 8 32.61 -40.19 -0.17
N THR A 9 33.54 -39.93 0.75
CA THR A 9 33.49 -38.75 1.64
C THR A 9 33.75 -37.45 0.89
N THR A 10 34.72 -37.39 -0.03
CA THR A 10 34.94 -36.18 -0.86
C THR A 10 33.72 -35.86 -1.73
N PHE A 11 33.08 -36.88 -2.32
CA PHE A 11 31.86 -36.69 -3.11
C PHE A 11 30.69 -36.16 -2.26
N MET A 12 30.49 -36.70 -1.05
CA MET A 12 29.46 -36.23 -0.11
C MET A 12 29.68 -34.78 0.31
N VAL A 13 30.95 -34.39 0.55
CA VAL A 13 31.30 -32.99 0.88
C VAL A 13 31.02 -32.06 -0.31
N LEU A 14 31.41 -32.44 -1.54
CA LEU A 14 31.15 -31.64 -2.73
C LEU A 14 29.65 -31.49 -3.02
N LEU A 15 28.87 -32.55 -2.87
CA LEU A 15 27.42 -32.49 -3.03
C LEU A 15 26.77 -31.58 -1.98
N GLY A 16 27.22 -31.67 -0.73
CA GLY A 16 26.77 -30.80 0.36
C GLY A 16 27.07 -29.33 0.08
N VAL A 17 28.28 -29.01 -0.39
CA VAL A 17 28.65 -27.64 -0.78
C VAL A 17 27.82 -27.16 -1.97
N LEU A 18 27.60 -28.00 -2.98
CA LEU A 18 26.78 -27.66 -4.14
C LEU A 18 25.33 -27.32 -3.74
N ILE A 19 24.71 -28.16 -2.89
CA ILE A 19 23.36 -27.92 -2.38
C ILE A 19 23.31 -26.61 -1.59
N LEU A 20 24.30 -26.34 -0.75
CA LEU A 20 24.38 -25.08 -0.01
C LEU A 20 24.51 -23.87 -0.95
N CYS A 21 25.38 -23.94 -1.97
CA CYS A 21 25.54 -22.87 -2.94
C CYS A 21 24.25 -22.61 -3.74
N VAL A 22 23.59 -23.68 -4.21
CA VAL A 22 22.35 -23.58 -4.99
C VAL A 22 21.21 -23.01 -4.13
N THR A 23 21.06 -23.45 -2.88
CA THR A 23 20.01 -22.94 -1.98
C THR A 23 20.18 -21.45 -1.67
N LEU A 24 21.41 -20.98 -1.43
CA LEU A 24 21.70 -19.55 -1.26
C LEU A 24 21.43 -18.75 -2.55
N GLY A 25 21.81 -19.30 -3.70
CA GLY A 25 21.56 -18.70 -5.01
C GLY A 25 20.07 -18.53 -5.31
N ILE A 26 19.28 -19.59 -5.14
CA ILE A 26 17.83 -19.57 -5.34
C ILE A 26 17.17 -18.55 -4.40
N SER A 27 17.53 -18.55 -3.12
CA SER A 27 16.97 -17.62 -2.13
C SER A 27 17.18 -16.16 -2.55
N ARG A 28 18.37 -15.83 -3.08
CA ARG A 28 18.67 -14.48 -3.58
C ARG A 28 17.83 -14.11 -4.80
N VAL A 29 17.70 -15.02 -5.76
CA VAL A 29 16.90 -14.78 -6.98
C VAL A 29 15.42 -14.63 -6.64
N VAL A 30 14.87 -15.51 -5.81
CA VAL A 30 13.47 -15.44 -5.36
C VAL A 30 13.19 -14.13 -4.65
N ASN A 31 14.07 -13.71 -3.73
CA ASN A 31 13.92 -12.42 -3.05
C ASN A 31 13.94 -11.24 -4.02
N HIS A 32 14.80 -11.27 -5.03
CA HIS A 32 14.84 -10.21 -6.05
C HIS A 32 13.57 -10.16 -6.90
N LEU A 33 13.07 -11.32 -7.33
CA LEU A 33 11.82 -11.43 -8.08
C LEU A 33 10.62 -10.94 -7.27
N ALA A 34 10.53 -11.31 -5.99
CA ALA A 34 9.48 -10.85 -5.09
C ALA A 34 9.49 -9.32 -4.94
N GLN A 35 10.67 -8.70 -4.80
CA GLN A 35 10.80 -7.24 -4.72
C GLN A 35 10.38 -6.54 -6.02
N ASN A 36 10.74 -7.09 -7.18
CA ASN A 36 10.33 -6.54 -8.47
C ASN A 36 8.81 -6.67 -8.68
N GLU A 37 8.22 -7.76 -8.20
CA GLU A 37 6.77 -7.94 -8.24
C GLU A 37 6.04 -6.92 -7.37
N ILE A 38 6.50 -6.71 -6.13
CA ILE A 38 5.99 -5.67 -5.21
C ILE A 38 6.02 -4.30 -5.88
N LYS A 39 7.17 -3.92 -6.45
CA LYS A 39 7.33 -2.66 -7.19
C LYS A 39 6.34 -2.53 -8.34
N ARG A 40 6.23 -3.57 -9.17
CA ARG A 40 5.32 -3.57 -10.32
C ARG A 40 3.85 -3.44 -9.91
N ARG A 41 3.44 -4.18 -8.86
CA ARG A 41 2.07 -4.08 -8.31
C ARG A 41 1.78 -2.68 -7.82
N PHE A 42 2.71 -2.09 -7.07
CA PHE A 42 2.59 -0.70 -6.62
C PHE A 42 2.50 0.27 -7.80
N GLN A 43 3.33 0.13 -8.84
CA GLN A 43 3.28 0.98 -10.03
C GLN A 43 1.92 0.92 -10.73
N ASN A 44 1.34 -0.28 -10.86
CA ASN A 44 0.03 -0.47 -11.48
C ASN A 44 -1.06 0.24 -10.68
N ILE A 45 -1.10 0.02 -9.36
CA ILE A 45 -2.04 0.69 -8.45
C ILE A 45 -1.86 2.20 -8.52
N TYR A 46 -0.64 2.70 -8.37
CA TYR A 46 -0.35 4.13 -8.40
C TYR A 46 -0.82 4.77 -9.71
N SER A 47 -0.61 4.09 -10.83
CA SER A 47 -1.01 4.57 -12.16
C SER A 47 -2.54 4.61 -12.31
N ALA A 48 -3.24 3.54 -11.93
CA ALA A 48 -4.69 3.46 -11.97
C ALA A 48 -5.34 4.53 -11.07
N TYR A 49 -4.80 4.68 -9.85
CA TYR A 49 -5.32 5.63 -8.87
C TYR A 49 -5.01 7.07 -9.25
N SER A 50 -3.88 7.33 -9.90
CA SER A 50 -3.56 8.66 -10.42
C SER A 50 -4.53 9.04 -11.54
N GLN A 51 -4.91 8.09 -12.40
CA GLN A 51 -5.94 8.30 -13.42
C GLN A 51 -7.31 8.56 -12.78
N ALA A 52 -7.69 7.76 -11.78
CA ALA A 52 -8.93 7.96 -11.02
C ALA A 52 -8.96 9.34 -10.32
N LEU A 53 -7.82 9.81 -9.79
CA LEU A 53 -7.70 11.13 -9.18
C LEU A 53 -7.94 12.23 -10.22
N MET A 54 -7.34 12.13 -11.40
CA MET A 54 -7.55 13.10 -12.48
C MET A 54 -9.00 13.10 -12.98
N GLY A 55 -9.63 11.93 -13.10
CA GLY A 55 -11.05 11.80 -13.42
C GLY A 55 -11.93 12.48 -12.38
N THR A 56 -11.64 12.27 -11.09
CA THR A 56 -12.36 12.88 -9.98
C THR A 56 -12.21 14.40 -9.98
N VAL A 57 -11.00 14.91 -10.20
CA VAL A 57 -10.74 16.35 -10.30
C VAL A 57 -11.54 16.97 -11.44
N ALA A 58 -11.63 16.29 -12.59
CA ALA A 58 -12.42 16.75 -13.72
C ALA A 58 -13.93 16.75 -13.42
N GLU A 59 -14.46 15.69 -12.82
CA GLU A 59 -15.89 15.59 -12.43
C GLU A 59 -16.27 16.61 -11.36
N MET A 60 -15.33 16.98 -10.48
CA MET A 60 -15.50 18.02 -9.44
C MET A 60 -15.12 19.43 -9.91
N TYR A 61 -15.02 19.68 -11.22
CA TYR A 61 -14.74 21.00 -11.81
C TYR A 61 -13.42 21.66 -11.33
N GLY A 62 -12.42 20.86 -10.99
CA GLY A 62 -11.06 21.30 -10.67
C GLY A 62 -10.78 21.55 -9.18
N ASP A 63 -11.79 21.67 -8.33
CA ASP A 63 -11.61 21.79 -6.87
C ASP A 63 -12.33 20.66 -6.14
N THR A 64 -11.56 19.74 -5.58
CA THR A 64 -12.11 18.55 -4.92
C THR A 64 -12.55 18.83 -3.49
N GLY A 65 -12.13 19.93 -2.87
CA GLY A 65 -12.32 20.19 -1.43
C GLY A 65 -11.84 19.05 -0.51
N CYS A 66 -10.90 18.23 -0.99
CA CYS A 66 -10.30 17.11 -0.25
C CYS A 66 -8.82 16.95 -0.62
N TYR A 67 -7.96 17.75 0.00
CA TYR A 67 -6.52 17.74 -0.24
C TYR A 67 -5.73 18.41 0.89
N TYR A 68 -4.46 18.04 1.03
CA TYR A 68 -3.48 18.92 1.66
C TYR A 68 -2.85 19.84 0.61
N SER A 69 -2.72 21.13 0.93
CA SER A 69 -1.96 22.07 0.09
C SER A 69 -0.46 22.03 0.42
N THR A 70 0.37 22.15 -0.61
CA THR A 70 1.81 22.43 -0.47
C THR A 70 2.15 23.92 -0.60
N ASP A 71 1.19 24.75 -1.02
CA ASP A 71 1.34 26.20 -1.07
C ASP A 71 0.87 26.81 0.25
N LYS A 72 1.68 27.69 0.85
CA LYS A 72 1.37 28.36 2.11
C LYS A 72 0.16 29.30 2.01
N ASN A 73 -0.16 29.76 0.81
CA ASN A 73 -1.26 30.69 0.54
C ASN A 73 -2.58 29.96 0.28
N VAL A 74 -2.53 28.66 0.00
CA VAL A 74 -3.72 27.83 -0.19
C VAL A 74 -3.88 26.97 1.05
N LYS A 75 -5.01 27.10 1.74
CA LYS A 75 -5.29 26.28 2.93
C LYS A 75 -5.55 24.83 2.52
N HIS A 76 -5.28 23.89 3.42
CA HIS A 76 -5.82 22.53 3.29
C HIS A 76 -7.34 22.60 3.29
N ASP A 77 -7.99 21.74 2.51
CA ASP A 77 -9.45 21.66 2.45
C ASP A 77 -9.89 20.20 2.58
N PHE A 78 -10.73 19.92 3.57
CA PHE A 78 -11.29 18.60 3.87
C PHE A 78 -12.83 18.59 3.79
N SER A 79 -13.43 19.72 3.42
CA SER A 79 -14.88 19.95 3.51
C SER A 79 -15.71 19.02 2.62
N LYS A 80 -15.10 18.51 1.53
CA LYS A 80 -15.76 17.65 0.54
C LYS A 80 -15.13 16.26 0.43
N CYS A 81 -14.38 15.80 1.43
CA CYS A 81 -13.78 14.47 1.37
C CYS A 81 -14.81 13.33 1.22
N ASN A 82 -16.00 13.46 1.80
CA ASN A 82 -17.06 12.48 1.60
C ASN A 82 -17.50 12.38 0.12
N GLU A 83 -17.73 13.52 -0.52
CA GLU A 83 -18.08 13.61 -1.94
C GLU A 83 -16.94 13.12 -2.83
N PHE A 84 -15.71 13.55 -2.54
CA PHE A 84 -14.51 13.11 -3.24
C PHE A 84 -14.39 11.59 -3.28
N TYR A 85 -14.46 10.91 -2.13
CA TYR A 85 -14.30 9.44 -2.10
C TYR A 85 -15.42 8.73 -2.86
N ASN A 86 -16.66 9.23 -2.80
CA ASN A 86 -17.78 8.64 -3.54
C ASN A 86 -17.58 8.72 -5.05
N ILE A 87 -16.97 9.80 -5.56
CA ILE A 87 -16.64 9.95 -6.99
C ILE A 87 -15.38 9.14 -7.32
N PHE A 88 -14.34 9.25 -6.50
CA PHE A 88 -13.06 8.59 -6.71
C PHE A 88 -13.18 7.07 -6.87
N VAL A 89 -13.94 6.40 -6.01
CA VAL A 89 -14.10 4.94 -6.10
C VAL A 89 -14.94 4.49 -7.30
N ARG A 90 -15.76 5.36 -7.89
CA ARG A 90 -16.49 5.06 -9.14
C ARG A 90 -15.56 4.93 -10.33
N HIS A 91 -14.41 5.61 -10.30
CA HIS A 91 -13.36 5.47 -11.32
C HIS A 91 -12.49 4.21 -11.15
N LEU A 92 -12.68 3.42 -10.09
CA LEU A 92 -11.87 2.24 -9.75
C LEU A 92 -12.62 0.90 -9.80
N GLU A 93 -13.85 0.88 -10.31
CA GLU A 93 -14.73 -0.31 -10.35
C GLU A 93 -14.93 -0.97 -8.98
N LEU A 94 -15.82 -0.39 -8.19
CA LEU A 94 -16.16 -0.86 -6.85
C LEU A 94 -16.91 -2.21 -6.88
N LYS A 95 -16.39 -3.19 -6.15
CA LYS A 95 -17.04 -4.50 -5.91
C LYS A 95 -17.87 -4.52 -4.64
N LYS A 96 -17.34 -3.93 -3.56
CA LYS A 96 -17.98 -3.93 -2.24
C LYS A 96 -17.55 -2.72 -1.43
N TYR A 97 -18.50 -2.13 -0.73
CA TYR A 97 -18.25 -1.11 0.29
C TYR A 97 -18.57 -1.69 1.67
N CYS A 98 -17.65 -1.52 2.61
CA CYS A 98 -17.89 -1.75 4.03
C CYS A 98 -17.83 -0.42 4.77
N GLU A 99 -19.00 0.06 5.17
CA GLU A 99 -19.13 1.17 6.10
C GLU A 99 -18.81 0.67 7.51
N ASP A 100 -17.72 1.19 8.10
CA ASP A 100 -17.11 0.72 9.35
C ASP A 100 -16.77 -0.77 9.41
N LYS A 101 -16.10 -1.20 10.49
CA LYS A 101 -15.87 -2.61 10.84
C LYS A 101 -15.37 -3.47 9.67
N ALA A 102 -14.53 -2.89 8.80
CA ALA A 102 -14.14 -3.47 7.53
C ALA A 102 -13.54 -4.88 7.67
N LEU A 103 -12.79 -5.13 8.74
CA LEU A 103 -12.24 -6.45 9.06
C LEU A 103 -13.34 -7.49 9.29
N LYS A 104 -14.30 -7.18 10.18
CA LYS A 104 -15.41 -8.10 10.52
C LYS A 104 -16.33 -8.35 9.32
N GLN A 105 -16.52 -7.33 8.49
CA GLN A 105 -17.31 -7.43 7.27
C GLN A 105 -16.56 -8.12 6.12
N GLY A 106 -15.28 -8.46 6.29
CA GLY A 106 -14.48 -9.16 5.28
C GLY A 106 -14.14 -8.29 4.07
N CYS A 107 -13.98 -6.98 4.24
CA CYS A 107 -13.45 -6.10 3.18
C CYS A 107 -11.93 -6.02 3.20
N ILE A 108 -11.30 -6.23 4.35
CA ILE A 108 -9.85 -6.15 4.52
C ILE A 108 -9.34 -7.34 5.32
N PRO A 109 -8.08 -7.76 5.12
CA PRO A 109 -7.45 -8.74 5.98
C PRO A 109 -7.04 -8.14 7.33
N GLN A 110 -6.65 -9.00 8.25
CA GLN A 110 -5.83 -8.58 9.37
C GLN A 110 -4.40 -8.31 8.90
N TYR A 111 -3.91 -7.10 9.17
CA TYR A 111 -2.55 -6.69 8.86
C TYR A 111 -1.58 -7.17 9.95
N GLN A 112 -0.32 -7.40 9.57
CA GLN A 112 0.70 -7.87 10.51
C GLN A 112 1.01 -6.84 11.60
N GLU A 113 1.04 -5.56 11.22
CA GLU A 113 1.39 -4.45 12.09
C GLU A 113 0.51 -3.24 11.78
N TYR A 114 0.20 -2.48 12.82
CA TYR A 114 -0.58 -1.25 12.76
C TYR A 114 0.24 -0.11 13.34
N THR A 115 -0.06 1.14 12.95
CA THR A 115 0.68 2.28 13.48
C THR A 115 0.36 2.50 14.95
N ALA A 116 1.40 2.87 15.72
CA ALA A 116 1.29 3.33 17.09
C ALA A 116 1.53 4.85 17.22
N LYS A 117 1.74 5.55 16.09
CA LYS A 117 2.02 6.98 16.06
C LYS A 117 0.74 7.78 16.39
N PRO A 118 0.74 8.64 17.42
CA PRO A 118 -0.44 9.43 17.78
C PRO A 118 -0.96 10.35 16.67
N GLU A 119 -0.12 10.81 15.76
CA GLU A 119 -0.51 11.64 14.62
C GLU A 119 -1.16 10.85 13.47
N CYS A 120 -1.12 9.52 13.52
CA CYS A 120 -1.64 8.61 12.50
C CYS A 120 -2.72 7.68 13.06
N GLN A 121 -3.43 8.07 14.12
CA GLN A 121 -4.38 7.18 14.81
C GLN A 121 -5.46 6.61 13.89
N GLY A 122 -5.80 7.30 12.81
CA GLY A 122 -6.74 6.82 11.79
C GLY A 122 -6.29 5.52 11.12
N PHE A 123 -5.02 5.11 11.19
CA PHE A 123 -4.57 3.77 10.76
C PHE A 123 -4.18 2.84 11.92
N SER A 124 -4.59 3.18 13.14
CA SER A 124 -4.44 2.27 14.28
C SER A 124 -5.29 1.01 14.08
N ALA A 125 -4.93 -0.07 14.78
CA ALA A 125 -5.72 -1.30 14.77
C ALA A 125 -7.18 -1.05 15.20
N PHE A 126 -7.40 -0.11 16.12
CA PHE A 126 -8.74 0.22 16.59
C PHE A 126 -9.58 0.89 15.49
N MET A 127 -9.01 1.88 14.79
CA MET A 127 -9.70 2.61 13.72
C MET A 127 -9.98 1.71 12.51
N ILE A 128 -8.95 1.07 11.94
CA ILE A 128 -9.10 0.20 10.76
C ILE A 128 -10.11 -0.93 10.99
N ASN A 129 -10.10 -1.53 12.17
CA ASN A 129 -10.94 -2.69 12.43
C ASN A 129 -12.38 -2.34 12.81
N ASN A 130 -12.68 -1.08 13.21
CA ASN A 130 -13.97 -0.72 13.81
C ASN A 130 -14.65 0.52 13.22
N TYR A 131 -13.92 1.47 12.63
CA TYR A 131 -14.43 2.80 12.23
C TYR A 131 -14.05 3.23 10.82
N ASP A 132 -12.98 2.68 10.25
CA ASP A 132 -12.60 3.08 8.89
C ASP A 132 -13.51 2.43 7.86
N ASP A 133 -13.81 3.23 6.85
CA ASP A 133 -14.47 2.80 5.63
C ASP A 133 -13.49 2.00 4.76
N ALA A 134 -13.97 0.91 4.18
CA ALA A 134 -13.20 0.17 3.19
C ALA A 134 -13.97 -0.04 1.89
N PHE A 135 -13.28 0.21 0.77
CA PHE A 135 -13.78 -0.02 -0.58
C PHE A 135 -12.95 -1.13 -1.22
N VAL A 136 -13.60 -2.19 -1.65
CA VAL A 136 -12.96 -3.33 -2.34
C VAL A 136 -13.24 -3.20 -3.82
N MET A 137 -12.19 -3.22 -4.64
CA MET A 137 -12.30 -3.11 -6.08
C MET A 137 -12.43 -4.50 -6.73
N VAL A 138 -12.87 -4.54 -7.98
CA VAL A 138 -13.04 -5.79 -8.74
C VAL A 138 -11.72 -6.56 -8.91
N ASP A 139 -10.60 -5.85 -9.04
CA ASP A 139 -9.26 -6.43 -9.17
C ASP A 139 -8.72 -7.07 -7.87
N GLY A 140 -9.47 -6.95 -6.77
CA GLY A 140 -9.13 -7.53 -5.47
C GLY A 140 -8.31 -6.62 -4.57
N SER A 141 -7.90 -5.44 -5.05
CA SER A 141 -7.32 -4.40 -4.19
C SER A 141 -8.39 -3.80 -3.26
N ASN A 142 -7.97 -3.07 -2.23
CA ASN A 142 -8.88 -2.30 -1.40
C ASN A 142 -8.30 -0.95 -0.97
N ILE A 143 -9.19 0.00 -0.68
CA ILE A 143 -8.92 1.31 -0.08
C ILE A 143 -9.42 1.27 1.35
N ILE A 144 -8.61 1.76 2.29
CA ILE A 144 -9.02 2.05 3.66
C ILE A 144 -8.90 3.56 3.86
N VAL A 145 -10.05 4.23 4.00
CA VAL A 145 -10.05 5.68 4.16
C VAL A 145 -9.64 6.04 5.58
N TYR A 146 -8.69 6.97 5.71
CA TYR A 146 -8.34 7.50 7.02
C TYR A 146 -9.49 8.32 7.57
N ASN A 147 -10.07 7.84 8.67
CA ASN A 147 -11.10 8.54 9.41
C ASN A 147 -10.57 9.06 10.75
N GLU A 148 -11.21 10.11 11.26
CA GLU A 148 -11.17 10.47 12.67
C GLU A 148 -12.37 9.88 13.42
N VAL A 149 -12.36 9.92 14.76
CA VAL A 149 -13.39 9.29 15.62
C VAL A 149 -14.82 9.77 15.31
N ASN A 150 -14.96 10.97 14.75
CA ASN A 150 -16.22 11.56 14.29
C ASN A 150 -16.63 11.16 12.86
N LYS A 151 -15.95 10.19 12.24
CA LYS A 151 -16.13 9.76 10.84
C LYS A 151 -15.84 10.83 9.79
N GLU A 152 -15.01 11.82 10.13
CA GLU A 152 -14.52 12.75 9.12
C GLU A 152 -13.42 12.09 8.28
N ARG A 153 -13.74 11.81 7.02
CA ARG A 153 -12.78 11.33 6.01
C ARG A 153 -11.71 12.41 5.76
N LYS A 154 -10.45 12.01 5.73
CA LYS A 154 -9.31 12.90 5.43
C LYS A 154 -8.72 12.61 4.04
N PRO A 155 -7.92 13.53 3.44
CA PRO A 155 -7.29 13.33 2.12
C PRO A 155 -6.07 12.42 2.18
N ILE A 156 -6.18 11.31 2.90
CA ILE A 156 -5.20 10.25 3.02
C ILE A 156 -5.95 8.93 3.16
N PHE A 157 -5.47 7.90 2.47
CA PHE A 157 -6.04 6.57 2.54
C PHE A 157 -4.93 5.53 2.39
N ALA A 158 -5.14 4.36 2.98
CA ALA A 158 -4.30 3.21 2.71
C ALA A 158 -4.84 2.46 1.48
N VAL A 159 -3.93 1.88 0.70
CA VAL A 159 -4.24 1.00 -0.43
C VAL A 159 -3.56 -0.32 -0.21
N ASP A 160 -4.35 -1.38 -0.24
CA ASP A 160 -3.90 -2.75 -0.22
C ASP A 160 -3.99 -3.30 -1.65
N ALA A 161 -2.83 -3.56 -2.25
CA ALA A 161 -2.69 -3.92 -3.66
C ALA A 161 -3.10 -5.37 -3.99
N ASN A 162 -3.32 -6.23 -2.99
CA ASN A 162 -3.58 -7.67 -3.20
C ASN A 162 -4.65 -8.26 -2.25
N GLY A 163 -5.27 -7.44 -1.43
CA GLY A 163 -6.41 -7.81 -0.59
C GLY A 163 -6.04 -8.85 0.45
N PHE A 164 -6.73 -9.99 0.45
CA PHE A 164 -6.49 -11.04 1.45
C PHE A 164 -5.21 -11.87 1.22
N SER A 165 -4.56 -11.69 0.07
CA SER A 165 -3.35 -12.41 -0.27
C SER A 165 -2.18 -11.88 0.54
N LYS A 166 -1.47 -12.76 1.25
CA LYS A 166 -0.26 -12.39 2.00
C LYS A 166 0.77 -11.61 1.15
N PRO A 167 1.59 -10.73 1.76
CA PRO A 167 1.91 -10.64 3.20
C PRO A 167 0.95 -9.86 4.12
N ASN A 168 0.10 -8.95 3.62
CA ASN A 168 -0.70 -7.98 4.40
C ASN A 168 0.19 -7.11 5.30
N LYS A 169 1.16 -6.43 4.68
CA LYS A 169 2.23 -5.70 5.35
C LYS A 169 2.55 -4.39 4.63
N ALA A 170 2.75 -3.35 5.45
CA ALA A 170 3.15 -2.04 4.99
C ALA A 170 4.47 -2.05 4.20
N GLY A 171 4.47 -1.38 3.05
CA GLY A 171 5.61 -1.28 2.14
C GLY A 171 5.82 -2.50 1.24
N GLU A 172 4.94 -3.50 1.28
CA GLU A 172 4.96 -4.66 0.37
C GLU A 172 3.66 -4.78 -0.42
N ASP A 173 2.53 -4.72 0.26
CA ASP A 173 1.20 -4.69 -0.39
C ASP A 173 0.27 -3.61 0.19
N LEU A 174 0.52 -3.15 1.42
CA LEU A 174 -0.18 -2.03 2.02
C LEU A 174 0.64 -0.73 1.89
N PHE A 175 0.06 0.31 1.32
CA PHE A 175 0.67 1.61 1.09
C PHE A 175 -0.27 2.72 1.54
N THR A 176 0.21 3.95 1.67
CA THR A 176 -0.61 5.14 1.89
C THR A 176 -0.47 6.11 0.74
N LEU A 177 -1.59 6.64 0.26
CA LEU A 177 -1.63 7.72 -0.71
C LEU A 177 -2.28 8.94 -0.06
N THR A 178 -1.57 10.06 -0.10
CA THR A 178 -2.04 11.35 0.42
C THR A 178 -2.32 12.28 -0.75
N ILE A 179 -3.52 12.84 -0.83
CA ILE A 179 -3.95 13.72 -1.91
C ILE A 179 -3.39 15.11 -1.65
N ILE A 180 -2.56 15.59 -2.58
CA ILE A 180 -1.90 16.88 -2.52
C ILE A 180 -2.39 17.77 -3.66
N ARG A 181 -2.60 19.04 -3.37
CA ARG A 181 -2.79 20.11 -4.35
C ARG A 181 -1.63 21.08 -4.30
N ASN A 182 -1.02 21.40 -5.44
CA ASN A 182 0.00 22.45 -5.52
C ASN A 182 -0.63 23.85 -5.73
N GLY A 183 0.20 24.90 -5.65
CA GLY A 183 -0.23 26.28 -5.87
C GLY A 183 -0.80 26.55 -7.28
N ASN A 184 -0.39 25.77 -8.28
CA ASN A 184 -0.92 25.85 -9.64
C ASN A 184 -2.28 25.13 -9.80
N GLY A 185 -2.81 24.53 -8.74
CA GLY A 185 -4.07 23.80 -8.71
C GLY A 185 -4.02 22.37 -9.22
N SER A 186 -2.84 21.83 -9.52
CA SER A 186 -2.68 20.43 -9.93
C SER A 186 -2.73 19.50 -8.72
N TYR A 187 -3.35 18.33 -8.92
CA TYR A 187 -3.45 17.28 -7.91
C TYR A 187 -2.48 16.14 -8.17
N TYR A 188 -1.94 15.56 -7.10
CA TYR A 188 -1.05 14.40 -7.17
C TYR A 188 -1.01 13.69 -5.81
N PHE A 189 -0.43 12.50 -5.78
CA PHE A 189 -0.18 11.81 -4.51
C PHE A 189 1.20 12.18 -3.94
N HIS A 190 1.27 12.35 -2.63
CA HIS A 190 2.52 12.63 -1.93
C HIS A 190 3.58 11.54 -2.17
N GLY A 191 4.85 11.94 -2.23
CA GLY A 191 5.96 11.04 -2.56
C GLY A 191 6.31 10.01 -1.48
N ASN A 192 5.98 10.29 -0.22
CA ASN A 192 6.05 9.30 0.86
C ASN A 192 4.76 8.47 0.87
N VAL A 193 4.89 7.19 0.53
CA VAL A 193 3.77 6.26 0.32
C VAL A 193 3.56 5.34 1.51
N SER A 194 4.07 5.71 2.68
CA SER A 194 4.01 4.88 3.88
C SER A 194 4.00 5.66 5.19
N TYR A 195 3.87 6.99 5.15
CA TYR A 195 4.13 7.89 6.28
C TYR A 195 3.44 7.48 7.58
N CYS A 196 2.17 7.06 7.47
CA CYS A 196 1.34 6.63 8.59
C CYS A 196 1.28 5.11 8.80
N LEU A 197 2.12 4.33 8.13
CA LEU A 197 2.16 2.88 8.25
C LEU A 197 3.51 2.39 8.84
N PRO A 198 3.51 1.27 9.59
CA PRO A 198 4.74 0.70 10.14
C PRO A 198 5.50 -0.13 9.09
N VAL A 199 6.41 0.51 8.34
CA VAL A 199 7.23 -0.17 7.32
C VAL A 199 8.49 -0.78 7.93
N LYS A 200 8.75 -2.06 7.62
CA LYS A 200 10.02 -2.72 7.97
C LYS A 200 11.11 -2.40 6.96
N LYS A 201 12.36 -2.57 7.38
CA LYS A 201 13.53 -2.45 6.50
C LYS A 201 13.35 -3.27 5.23
N GLY A 202 13.54 -2.61 4.08
CA GLY A 202 13.39 -3.22 2.75
C GLY A 202 12.01 -3.02 2.09
N GLY A 203 11.00 -2.56 2.83
CA GLY A 203 9.72 -2.15 2.23
C GLY A 203 9.82 -0.81 1.51
N ILE A 204 8.93 -0.59 0.54
CA ILE A 204 8.78 0.68 -0.17
C ILE A 204 8.29 1.74 0.81
N GLN A 205 9.03 2.85 0.91
CA GLN A 205 8.62 3.99 1.73
C GLN A 205 8.28 5.21 0.90
N ASN A 206 8.95 5.37 -0.23
CA ASN A 206 8.79 6.52 -1.13
C ASN A 206 8.61 6.05 -2.58
N LEU A 207 7.99 6.89 -3.40
CA LEU A 207 7.91 6.66 -4.86
C LEU A 207 9.30 6.44 -5.47
N THR A 208 10.32 7.13 -4.96
CA THR A 208 11.70 6.98 -5.42
C THR A 208 12.30 5.61 -5.13
N ASP A 209 11.72 4.78 -4.27
CA ASP A 209 12.18 3.40 -4.06
C ASP A 209 11.76 2.48 -5.22
N VAL A 210 10.77 2.91 -6.00
CA VAL A 210 10.14 2.15 -7.07
C VAL A 210 10.66 2.56 -8.44
N TYR A 211 10.88 3.85 -8.67
CA TYR A 211 11.28 4.42 -9.97
C TYR A 211 12.79 4.71 -10.11
N LYS A 212 13.64 4.07 -9.28
CA LYS A 212 15.09 3.98 -9.47
C LYS A 212 15.42 2.79 -10.38
#